data_AF-A0A5E4LS24-F1
#
_entry.id   AF-A0A5E4LS24-F1
#
_cell.length_a   1.000
_cell.length_b   1.000
_cell.length_c   1.000
_cell.angle_alpha   90.00
_cell.angle_beta   90.00
_cell.angle_gamma   90.00
#
_symmetry.space_group_name_H-M   'P 1'
#
loop_
_entity.id
_entity.type
_entity.pdbx_description
1 polymer ?
#
loop_
_entity_poly.entity_id
_entity_poly.type
_entity_poly.pdbx_seq_one_letter_code
_entity_poly.pdbx_strand_id
1 'polypeptide(L)'
;MSASAEGNSTLDELRTADGRINLELAVSKEISEEISKKLKDVPSKITFMGATDDIALSKNLLIQYEVRLGCSMEDVKKMGETSWEVDKVYFWKMDDLHERVANVGEKITPSGIFGLMLLGLEQFGPRWLDDVGRLTGGPRQA
;
A
#
# COMPACT_ATOMS: atom_id res chain seq x y z
N MET A 1 21.74 32.10 -16.45
CA MET A 1 22.21 31.50 -15.17
C MET A 1 21.03 30.80 -14.54
N SER A 2 21.20 29.48 -14.36
CA SER A 2 20.47 28.48 -13.57
C SER A 2 19.00 28.73 -13.17
N ALA A 3 18.10 27.98 -13.81
CA ALA A 3 16.87 27.50 -13.16
C ALA A 3 17.27 26.33 -12.23
N SER A 4 17.00 26.46 -10.93
CA SER A 4 17.32 25.43 -9.94
C SER A 4 16.49 24.16 -10.21
N ALA A 5 17.19 23.07 -10.46
CA ALA A 5 16.67 21.72 -10.67
C ALA A 5 16.65 20.92 -9.36
N GLU A 6 15.94 21.39 -8.35
CA GLU A 6 15.90 20.73 -7.02
C GLU A 6 14.54 20.07 -6.69
N GLY A 7 13.71 19.80 -7.70
CA GLY A 7 12.37 19.22 -7.50
C GLY A 7 12.16 17.75 -7.90
N ASN A 8 13.17 17.05 -8.43
CA ASN A 8 12.95 15.84 -9.22
C ASN A 8 13.63 14.54 -8.70
N SER A 9 14.40 14.57 -7.60
CA SER A 9 15.30 13.45 -7.28
C SER A 9 14.60 12.14 -6.87
N THR A 10 13.51 12.17 -6.10
CA THR A 10 12.87 10.92 -5.59
C THR A 10 12.08 10.17 -6.68
N LEU A 11 11.42 10.89 -7.59
CA LEU A 11 10.73 10.30 -8.74
C LEU A 11 11.73 9.81 -9.80
N ASP A 12 12.84 10.50 -9.98
CA ASP A 12 13.90 10.05 -10.88
C ASP A 12 14.67 8.85 -10.32
N GLU A 13 14.87 8.77 -9.00
CA GLU A 13 15.40 7.58 -8.32
C GLU A 13 14.48 6.36 -8.47
N LEU A 14 13.16 6.53 -8.30
CA LEU A 14 12.14 5.50 -8.57
C LEU A 14 12.16 4.96 -10.01
N ARG A 15 12.60 5.76 -10.97
CA ARG A 15 12.68 5.36 -12.39
C ARG A 15 13.88 4.45 -12.65
N THR A 16 14.92 4.54 -11.83
CA THR A 16 16.10 3.66 -11.94
C THR A 16 15.81 2.25 -11.43
N ALA A 17 16.54 1.25 -11.94
CA ALA A 17 16.43 -0.12 -11.45
C ALA A 17 16.89 -0.24 -9.98
N ASP A 18 17.96 0.46 -9.61
CA ASP A 18 18.54 0.42 -8.27
C ASP A 18 17.64 1.11 -7.23
N GLY A 19 17.01 2.23 -7.58
CA GLY A 19 16.06 2.91 -6.70
C GLY A 19 14.84 2.05 -6.40
N ARG A 20 14.34 1.28 -7.38
CA ARG A 20 13.26 0.30 -7.14
C ARG A 20 13.69 -0.82 -6.21
N ILE A 21 14.88 -1.41 -6.43
CA ILE A 21 15.41 -2.47 -5.57
C ILE A 21 15.55 -2.00 -4.12
N ASN A 22 16.09 -0.79 -3.90
CA ASN A 22 16.25 -0.24 -2.55
C ASN A 22 14.91 -0.03 -1.84
N LEU A 23 13.87 0.36 -2.57
CA LEU A 23 12.53 0.54 -2.01
C LEU A 23 11.83 -0.78 -1.75
N GLU A 24 11.97 -1.78 -2.61
CA GLU A 24 11.47 -3.14 -2.36
C GLU A 24 12.12 -3.76 -1.10
N LEU A 25 13.42 -3.52 -0.90
CA LEU A 25 14.13 -3.92 0.31
C LEU A 25 13.62 -3.17 1.55
N ALA A 26 13.33 -1.86 1.43
CA ALA A 26 12.76 -1.08 2.52
C ALA A 26 11.36 -1.60 2.91
N VAL A 27 10.50 -1.90 1.93
CA VAL A 27 9.17 -2.49 2.16
C VAL A 27 9.27 -3.86 2.84
N SER A 28 10.21 -4.71 2.40
CA SER A 28 10.46 -6.01 3.04
C SER A 28 10.86 -5.86 4.50
N LYS A 29 11.71 -4.87 4.78
CA LYS A 29 12.19 -4.57 6.12
C LYS A 29 11.05 -4.10 7.03
N GLU A 30 10.24 -3.14 6.57
CA GLU A 30 9.07 -2.62 7.29
C GLU A 30 8.08 -3.75 7.67
N ILE A 31 7.75 -4.64 6.74
CA ILE A 31 6.85 -5.79 7.03
C ILE A 31 7.43 -6.66 8.16
N SER A 32 8.75 -6.87 8.15
CA SER A 32 9.40 -7.67 9.17
C SER A 32 9.53 -6.98 10.53
N GLU A 33 9.63 -5.65 10.56
CA GLU A 33 9.77 -4.88 11.79
C GLU A 33 8.41 -4.64 12.45
N GLU A 34 7.38 -4.36 11.66
CA GLU A 34 6.06 -4.00 12.15
C GLU A 34 5.09 -5.17 12.37
N ILE A 35 5.08 -6.14 11.45
CA ILE A 35 4.11 -7.23 11.51
C ILE A 35 4.68 -8.43 12.26
N SER A 36 5.88 -8.88 11.88
CA SER A 36 6.61 -9.93 12.61
C SER A 36 8.00 -10.13 12.03
N LYS A 37 9.02 -10.21 12.90
CA LYS A 37 10.41 -10.52 12.51
C LYS A 37 10.55 -11.87 11.80
N LYS A 38 9.59 -12.78 11.96
CA LYS A 38 9.56 -14.08 11.31
C LYS A 38 9.19 -13.99 9.82
N LEU A 39 8.57 -12.89 9.39
CA LEU A 39 8.19 -12.69 7.98
C LEU A 39 9.39 -12.40 7.07
N LYS A 40 10.53 -11.98 7.63
CA LYS A 40 11.76 -11.73 6.83
C LYS A 40 12.23 -12.97 6.05
N ASP A 41 11.95 -14.16 6.60
CA ASP A 41 12.40 -15.44 6.04
C ASP A 41 11.34 -16.07 5.11
N VAL A 42 10.17 -15.43 5.00
CA VAL A 42 9.09 -15.88 4.12
C VAL A 42 9.37 -15.37 2.70
N PRO A 43 9.44 -16.26 1.68
CA PRO A 43 9.55 -15.83 0.30
C PRO A 43 8.41 -14.87 -0.04
N SER A 44 8.73 -13.71 -0.60
CA SER A 44 7.73 -12.73 -0.98
C SER A 44 7.97 -12.21 -2.40
N LYS A 45 6.89 -11.87 -3.09
CA LYS A 45 6.92 -11.12 -4.33
C LYS A 45 6.41 -9.71 -4.05
N ILE A 46 7.25 -8.73 -4.30
CA ILE A 46 6.90 -7.31 -4.18
C ILE A 46 6.63 -6.77 -5.57
N THR A 47 5.53 -6.04 -5.74
CA THR A 47 5.12 -5.47 -7.03
C THR A 47 4.76 -4.01 -6.82
N PHE A 48 5.41 -3.12 -7.57
CA PHE A 48 5.08 -1.70 -7.57
C PHE A 48 3.68 -1.48 -8.15
N MET A 49 2.81 -0.82 -7.39
CA MET A 49 1.41 -0.56 -7.77
C MET A 49 1.21 0.86 -8.30
N GLY A 50 1.92 1.84 -7.75
CA GLY A 50 1.76 3.23 -8.13
C GLY A 50 2.36 4.18 -7.11
N ALA A 51 2.34 5.47 -7.44
CA ALA A 51 2.73 6.53 -6.53
C ALA A 51 1.73 7.69 -6.64
N THR A 52 1.51 8.40 -5.55
CA THR A 52 0.68 9.62 -5.49
C THR A 52 1.28 10.61 -4.51
N ASP A 53 1.01 11.89 -4.70
CA ASP A 53 1.33 12.88 -3.70
C ASP A 53 0.40 12.74 -2.49
N ASP A 54 0.95 12.83 -1.28
CA ASP A 54 0.16 12.96 -0.06
C ASP A 54 -0.43 14.38 0.02
N ILE A 55 -1.71 14.48 -0.37
CA ILE A 55 -2.45 15.74 -0.36
C ILE A 55 -2.67 16.24 1.08
N ALA A 56 -2.69 15.35 2.08
CA ALA A 56 -2.92 15.69 3.48
C ALA A 56 -1.65 16.19 4.18
N LEU A 57 -0.48 15.67 3.81
CA LEU A 57 0.80 16.04 4.43
C LEU A 57 1.65 17.01 3.58
N SER A 58 1.17 17.42 2.40
CA SER A 58 1.76 18.46 1.55
C SER A 58 3.30 18.39 1.47
N LYS A 59 3.83 17.34 0.81
CA LYS A 59 5.21 17.19 0.25
C LYS A 59 5.74 15.75 0.23
N ASN A 60 5.01 14.77 0.75
CA ASN A 60 5.48 13.38 0.75
C ASN A 60 4.90 12.62 -0.45
N LEU A 61 5.76 11.97 -1.23
CA LEU A 61 5.35 11.01 -2.25
C LEU A 61 4.99 9.69 -1.56
N LEU A 62 3.74 9.27 -1.69
CA LEU A 62 3.30 7.94 -1.28
C LEU A 62 3.59 6.96 -2.40
N ILE A 63 4.28 5.88 -2.08
CA ILE A 63 4.66 4.83 -3.03
C ILE A 63 4.01 3.55 -2.53
N GLN A 64 3.16 2.94 -3.35
CA GLN A 64 2.41 1.75 -2.98
C GLN A 64 3.01 0.51 -3.63
N TYR A 65 3.13 -0.54 -2.82
CA TYR A 65 3.49 -1.88 -3.26
C TYR A 65 2.42 -2.90 -2.86
N GLU A 66 2.26 -3.93 -3.69
CA GLU A 66 1.62 -5.19 -3.33
C GLU A 66 2.70 -6.17 -2.89
N VAL A 67 2.50 -6.83 -1.75
CA VAL A 67 3.41 -7.88 -1.26
C VAL A 67 2.66 -9.20 -1.15
N ARG A 68 3.03 -10.17 -1.99
CA ARG A 68 2.50 -11.54 -1.95
C ARG A 68 3.45 -12.43 -1.17
N LEU A 69 3.03 -12.86 0.01
CA LEU A 69 3.77 -13.81 0.83
C LEU A 69 3.57 -15.24 0.31
N GLY A 70 4.64 -16.02 0.26
CA GLY A 70 4.66 -17.44 -0.12
C GLY A 70 4.17 -18.39 0.98
N CYS A 71 3.32 -17.92 1.90
CA CYS A 71 2.77 -18.70 3.00
C CYS A 71 1.26 -18.47 3.15
N SER A 72 0.60 -19.31 3.95
CA SER A 72 -0.83 -19.18 4.17
C SER A 72 -1.16 -18.08 5.19
N MET A 73 -2.40 -17.57 5.16
CA MET A 73 -2.91 -16.66 6.19
C MET A 73 -2.77 -17.26 7.61
N GLU A 74 -2.96 -18.57 7.76
CA GLU A 74 -2.81 -19.24 9.06
C GLU A 74 -1.37 -19.19 9.56
N ASP A 75 -0.39 -19.32 8.66
CA ASP A 75 1.02 -19.22 8.99
C ASP A 75 1.37 -17.79 9.42
N VAL A 76 0.86 -16.77 8.70
CA VAL A 76 1.03 -15.37 9.10
C VAL A 76 0.43 -15.11 10.49
N LYS A 77 -0.75 -15.66 10.78
CA LYS A 77 -1.38 -15.54 12.12
C LYS A 77 -0.56 -16.19 13.23
N LYS A 78 0.06 -17.34 12.96
CA LYS A 78 0.96 -18.02 13.91
C LYS A 78 2.29 -17.28 14.09
N MET A 79 2.73 -16.56 13.07
CA MET A 79 3.95 -15.75 13.09
C MET A 79 3.74 -14.38 13.73
N GLY A 80 2.51 -13.85 13.68
CA GLY A 80 2.12 -12.52 14.14
C GLY A 80 2.08 -12.40 15.65
N GLU A 81 3.24 -12.24 16.27
CA GLU A 81 3.38 -11.38 17.44
C GLU A 81 3.57 -9.97 16.87
N THR A 82 2.53 -9.13 16.96
CA THR A 82 2.58 -7.77 16.42
C THR A 82 3.66 -6.96 17.15
N SER A 83 4.27 -5.99 16.47
CA SER A 83 5.18 -5.03 17.10
C SER A 83 4.44 -4.21 18.17
N TRP A 84 5.18 -3.41 18.94
CA TRP A 84 4.61 -2.46 19.91
C TRP A 84 3.88 -1.29 19.23
N GLU A 85 4.07 -1.08 17.92
CA GLU A 85 3.42 -0.02 17.14
C GLU A 85 2.09 -0.49 16.51
N VAL A 86 1.90 -1.81 16.36
CA VAL A 86 0.69 -2.40 15.78
C VAL A 86 -0.15 -3.11 16.86
N ASP A 87 -1.20 -2.43 17.32
CA ASP A 87 -2.13 -3.00 18.32
C ASP A 87 -2.85 -4.26 17.83
N LYS A 88 -3.21 -4.31 16.54
CA LYS A 88 -4.00 -5.41 15.98
C LYS A 88 -3.90 -5.53 14.47
N VAL A 89 -3.79 -6.76 14.00
CA VAL A 89 -3.83 -7.12 12.57
C VAL A 89 -5.18 -7.74 12.23
N TYR A 90 -5.79 -7.25 11.15
CA TYR A 90 -7.02 -7.80 10.57
C TYR A 90 -6.74 -8.42 9.21
N PHE A 91 -7.43 -9.52 8.91
CA PHE A 91 -7.31 -10.22 7.63
C PHE A 91 -8.65 -10.17 6.92
N TRP A 92 -8.65 -9.74 5.66
CA TRP A 92 -9.84 -9.70 4.81
C TRP A 92 -9.63 -10.56 3.58
N LYS A 93 -10.72 -11.13 3.07
CA LYS A 93 -10.73 -11.73 1.74
C LYS A 93 -10.77 -10.62 0.71
N MET A 94 -10.07 -10.82 -0.41
CA MET A 94 -10.05 -9.86 -1.51
C MET A 94 -11.44 -9.59 -2.07
N ASP A 95 -12.28 -10.62 -2.19
CA ASP A 95 -13.65 -10.49 -2.68
C ASP A 95 -14.53 -9.56 -1.82
N ASP A 96 -14.21 -9.43 -0.53
CA ASP A 96 -14.97 -8.62 0.43
C ASP A 96 -14.45 -7.17 0.49
N LEU A 97 -13.40 -6.84 -0.28
CA LEU A 97 -12.71 -5.55 -0.13
C LEU A 97 -13.66 -4.37 -0.38
N HIS A 98 -14.59 -4.48 -1.34
CA HIS A 98 -15.56 -3.42 -1.66
C HIS A 98 -16.40 -3.06 -0.44
N GLU A 99 -16.98 -4.07 0.19
CA GLU A 99 -17.86 -3.92 1.35
C GLU A 99 -17.08 -3.39 2.57
N ARG A 100 -15.82 -3.83 2.74
CA ARG A 100 -14.97 -3.37 3.82
C ARG A 100 -14.60 -1.90 3.67
N VAL A 101 -14.11 -1.47 2.51
CA VAL A 101 -13.77 -0.07 2.26
C VAL A 101 -14.98 0.83 2.47
N ALA A 102 -16.18 0.40 2.06
CA ALA A 102 -17.43 1.12 2.30
C ALA A 102 -17.75 1.28 3.80
N ASN A 103 -17.60 0.21 4.57
CA ASN A 103 -18.04 0.17 5.97
C ASN A 103 -17.02 0.74 6.98
N VAL A 104 -15.72 0.73 6.63
CA VAL A 104 -14.66 1.22 7.51
C VAL A 104 -13.86 2.37 6.93
N GLY A 105 -14.22 2.89 5.74
CA GLY A 105 -13.47 3.93 5.03
C GLY A 105 -13.12 5.13 5.89
N GLU A 106 -14.02 5.59 6.76
CA GLU A 106 -13.77 6.71 7.68
C GLU A 106 -12.72 6.42 8.77
N LYS A 107 -12.38 5.14 9.00
CA LYS A 107 -11.40 4.67 9.99
C LYS A 107 -10.07 4.24 9.38
N ILE A 108 -9.95 4.28 8.05
CA ILE A 108 -8.71 3.96 7.33
C ILE A 108 -7.99 5.29 7.03
N THR A 109 -6.67 5.32 7.21
CA THR A 109 -5.87 6.49 6.83
C THR A 109 -5.98 6.75 5.32
N PRO A 110 -5.82 8.00 4.85
CA PRO A 110 -5.85 8.31 3.42
C PRO A 110 -4.86 7.46 2.59
N SER A 111 -3.66 7.20 3.11
CA SER A 111 -2.66 6.32 2.48
C SER A 111 -3.12 4.86 2.40
N GLY A 112 -3.79 4.35 3.45
CA GLY A 112 -4.39 3.02 3.44
C GLY A 112 -5.51 2.90 2.41
N ILE A 113 -6.38 3.91 2.29
CA ILE A 113 -7.44 3.93 1.28
C ILE A 113 -6.81 3.91 -0.12
N PHE A 114 -5.78 4.73 -0.38
CA PHE A 114 -5.06 4.72 -1.65
C PHE A 114 -4.48 3.35 -1.99
N GLY A 115 -3.84 2.69 -1.02
CA GLY A 115 -3.31 1.34 -1.21
C GLY A 115 -4.38 0.32 -1.58
N LEU A 116 -5.52 0.34 -0.89
CA LEU A 116 -6.65 -0.54 -1.18
C LEU A 116 -7.32 -0.21 -2.52
N MET A 117 -7.36 1.06 -2.92
CA MET A 117 -7.89 1.46 -4.24
C MET A 117 -7.02 0.93 -5.38
N LEU A 118 -5.70 1.00 -5.28
CA LEU A 118 -4.79 0.47 -6.30
C LEU A 118 -4.89 -1.05 -6.40
N LEU A 119 -4.97 -1.74 -5.27
CA LEU A 119 -5.15 -3.19 -5.23
C LEU A 119 -6.50 -3.61 -5.85
N GLY A 120 -7.58 -2.90 -5.51
CA GLY A 120 -8.88 -3.14 -6.10
C GLY A 120 -8.90 -2.90 -7.62
N LEU A 121 -8.20 -1.87 -8.11
CA LEU A 121 -8.07 -1.60 -9.54
C LEU A 121 -7.37 -2.73 -10.30
N GLU A 122 -6.29 -3.28 -9.73
CA GLU A 122 -5.57 -4.41 -10.33
C GLU A 122 -6.45 -5.67 -10.43
N GLN A 123 -7.23 -5.96 -9.39
CA GLN A 123 -8.02 -7.21 -9.31
C GLN A 123 -9.37 -7.12 -10.03
N PHE A 124 -10.06 -5.98 -9.94
CA PHE A 124 -11.45 -5.84 -10.39
C PHE A 124 -11.62 -4.85 -11.56
N GLY A 125 -10.53 -4.22 -11.99
CA GLY A 125 -10.52 -3.27 -13.10
C GLY A 125 -11.15 -1.91 -12.75
N PRO A 126 -11.25 -1.00 -13.75
CA PRO A 126 -11.59 0.41 -13.52
C PRO A 126 -12.94 0.66 -12.84
N ARG A 127 -13.90 -0.24 -13.02
CA ARG A 127 -15.24 -0.16 -12.41
C ARG A 127 -15.19 -0.14 -10.89
N TRP A 128 -14.12 -0.66 -10.29
CA TRP A 128 -13.84 -0.59 -8.86
C TRP A 128 -13.87 0.83 -8.31
N LEU A 129 -13.24 1.78 -9.00
CA LEU A 129 -13.12 3.16 -8.54
C LEU A 129 -14.50 3.84 -8.45
N ASP A 130 -15.37 3.55 -9.41
CA ASP A 130 -16.75 4.03 -9.42
C ASP A 130 -17.56 3.45 -8.26
N ASP A 131 -17.38 2.16 -7.97
CA ASP A 131 -18.10 1.47 -6.90
C ASP A 131 -17.64 1.96 -5.53
N VAL A 132 -16.32 2.12 -5.31
CA VAL A 132 -15.79 2.69 -4.06
C VAL A 132 -16.20 4.15 -3.91
N GLY A 133 -16.08 4.97 -4.95
CA GLY A 133 -16.51 6.37 -4.94
C GLY A 133 -18.00 6.51 -4.59
N ARG A 134 -18.85 5.61 -5.10
CA ARG A 134 -20.29 5.55 -4.75
C ARG A 134 -20.50 5.20 -3.28
N LEU A 135 -19.74 4.22 -2.76
CA LEU A 135 -19.91 3.70 -1.41
C LEU A 135 -19.35 4.64 -0.34
N THR A 136 -18.31 5.42 -0.65
CA THR A 136 -17.69 6.39 0.28
C THR A 136 -18.26 7.81 0.14
N GLY A 137 -19.27 8.01 -0.71
CA GLY A 137 -19.87 9.32 -0.94
C GLY A 137 -18.94 10.31 -1.67
N GLY A 138 -17.88 9.81 -2.31
CA GLY A 138 -16.94 10.62 -3.09
C GLY A 138 -17.62 11.26 -4.31
N PRO A 139 -17.14 12.44 -4.76
CA PRO A 139 -17.67 13.09 -5.95
C PRO A 139 -17.49 12.17 -7.16
N ARG A 140 -18.56 11.97 -7.94
CA ARG A 140 -18.49 11.25 -9.23
C ARG A 140 -17.41 11.91 -10.08
N GLN A 141 -16.36 11.17 -10.42
CA GLN A 141 -15.54 11.56 -11.56
C GLN A 141 -16.40 11.30 -12.81
N ALA A 142 -16.49 12.32 -13.66
CA ALA A 142 -17.22 12.29 -14.92
C ALA A 142 -16.39 11.66 -16.03
#